data_AF-A0A662S2C8-F1
#
_entry.id   AF-A0A662S2C8-F1
#
_cell.length_a   1.000
_cell.length_b   1.000
_cell.length_c   1.000
_cell.angle_alpha   90.00
_cell.angle_beta   90.00
_cell.angle_gamma   90.00
#
_symmetry.space_group_name_H-M   'P 1'
#
loop_
_entity.id
_entity.type
_entity.pdbx_description
1 polymer ?
#
loop_
_entity_poly.entity_id
_entity_poly.type
_entity_poly.pdbx_seq_one_letter_code
_entity_poly.pdbx_strand_id
1 'polypeptide(L)' 'MRREIEFISKVISEGRVTIPKRIRELLGIREGDYIKLELIEVKREVVPG' A
#
# COMPACT_ATOMS: atom_id res chain seq x y z
N MET A 1 -22.03 5.60 1.60
CA MET A 1 -21.08 5.12 0.59
C MET A 1 -19.72 4.94 1.24
N ARG A 2 -19.23 3.71 1.39
CA ARG A 2 -17.86 3.43 1.85
C ARG A 2 -16.96 3.69 0.64
N ARG A 3 -16.08 4.70 0.69
CA ARG A 3 -15.03 4.84 -0.33
C ARG A 3 -13.92 3.89 0.08
N GLU A 4 -13.74 2.81 -0.67
CA GLU A 4 -12.57 1.96 -0.54
C GLU A 4 -11.36 2.75 -1.03
N ILE A 5 -10.35 2.90 -0.17
CA ILE A 5 -9.11 3.58 -0.51
C ILE A 5 -8.13 2.49 -0.92
N GLU A 6 -7.82 2.44 -2.21
CA GLU A 6 -6.84 1.53 -2.78
C GLU A 6 -5.60 2.29 -3.26
N PHE A 7 -4.44 1.64 -3.17
CA PHE A 7 -3.21 2.15 -3.76
C PHE A 7 -2.34 1.01 -4.27
N ILE A 8 -1.61 1.29 -5.34
CA ILE A 8 -0.58 0.39 -5.87
C ILE A 8 0.77 0.95 -5.45
N SER A 9 1.60 0.11 -4.84
CA SER A 9 2.95 0.50 -4.41
C SER A 9 3.93 -0.63 -4.70
N LYS A 10 5.17 -0.26 -5.01
CA LYS A 10 6.25 -1.22 -5.22
C LYS A 10 6.66 -1.80 -3.88
N VAL A 11 6.87 -3.11 -3.85
CA VAL A 11 7.53 -3.77 -2.72
C VAL A 11 9.00 -3.34 -2.70
N ILE A 12 9.42 -2.72 -1.60
CA ILE A 12 10.81 -2.32 -1.37
C ILE A 12 11.56 -3.41 -0.58
N SER A 13 12.72 -3.07 0.00
CA SER A 13 13.52 -4.04 0.75
C SER A 13 12.72 -4.76 1.84
N GLU A 14 13.02 -6.04 2.01
CA GLU A 14 12.45 -6.91 3.06
C GLU A 14 10.92 -7.07 2.98
N GLY A 15 10.34 -6.93 1.79
CA GLY A 15 8.90 -7.12 1.61
C GLY A 15 8.06 -5.94 2.10
N ARG A 16 8.68 -4.80 2.44
CA ARG A 16 7.96 -3.61 2.92
C ARG A 16 7.21 -2.92 1.79
N VAL A 17 6.09 -2.30 2.12
CA VAL A 17 5.33 -1.39 1.25
C VAL A 17 5.13 -0.05 1.96
N THR A 18 5.24 1.04 1.22
CA THR A 18 5.00 2.38 1.77
C THR A 18 3.55 2.78 1.56
N ILE A 19 2.84 3.12 2.65
CA ILE A 19 1.54 3.78 2.57
C ILE A 19 1.78 5.24 2.15
N PRO A 20 1.23 5.72 1.02
CA PRO A 20 1.42 7.09 0.54
C PRO A 20 0.99 8.14 1.58
N LYS A 21 1.72 9.26 1.65
CA LYS A 21 1.49 10.35 2.61
C LYS A 21 0.02 10.80 2.65
N ARG A 22 -0.58 11.03 1.48
CA ARG A 22 -1.99 11.44 1.34
C ARG A 22 -2.97 10.47 2.01
N ILE A 23 -2.70 9.17 1.93
CA ILE A 23 -3.57 8.15 2.54
C ILE A 23 -3.38 8.12 4.05
N ARG A 24 -2.13 8.23 4.53
CA ARG A 24 -1.85 8.35 5.97
C ARG A 24 -2.56 9.54 6.59
N GLU A 25 -2.49 10.70 5.94
CA GLU A 25 -3.15 11.93 6.40
C GLU A 25 -4.67 11.81 6.36
N LEU A 26 -5.24 11.29 5.27
CA LEU A 26 -6.68 11.12 5.11
C LEU A 26 -7.29 10.16 6.15
N LEU A 27 -6.56 9.10 6.50
CA LEU A 27 -7.01 8.07 7.45
C LEU A 27 -6.50 8.29 8.89
N GLY A 28 -5.67 9.31 9.11
CA GLY A 28 -5.09 9.60 10.42
C GLY A 28 -4.13 8.52 10.94
N ILE A 29 -3.47 7.77 10.06
CA ILE A 29 -2.55 6.69 10.41
C ILE A 29 -1.27 7.25 11.03
N ARG A 30 -0.84 6.68 12.16
CA ARG A 30 0.32 7.09 12.95
C ARG A 30 1.23 5.90 13.26
N GLU A 31 2.40 6.22 13.81
CA GLU A 31 3.32 5.20 14.30
C GLU A 31 2.69 4.42 15.47
N GLY A 32 2.81 3.08 15.42
CA GLY A 32 2.23 2.18 16.42
C GLY A 32 0.82 1.68 16.09
N ASP A 33 0.16 2.22 15.06
CA ASP A 33 -1.17 1.75 14.66
C ASP A 33 -1.10 0.36 14.00
N TYR A 34 -2.07 -0.49 14.33
CA TYR A 34 -2.30 -1.74 13.60
C TYR A 34 -3.23 -1.49 12.40
N ILE A 35 -2.86 -2.05 11.25
CA ILE A 35 -3.61 -1.89 10.00
C ILE A 35 -3.98 -3.28 9.47
N LYS A 36 -5.26 -3.47 9.14
CA LYS A 36 -5.72 -4.65 8.40
C LYS A 36 -5.54 -4.39 6.90
N LEU A 37 -4.87 -5.31 6.22
CA LEU A 37 -4.61 -5.25 4.78
C LEU A 37 -5.18 -6.48 4.08
N GLU A 38 -5.48 -6.34 2.79
CA GLU A 38 -5.84 -7.43 1.90
C GLU A 38 -4.91 -7.42 0.69
N LEU A 39 -4.40 -8.58 0.30
CA LEU A 39 -3.53 -8.75 -0.87
C LEU A 39 -4.38 -9.21 -2.05
N ILE A 40 -4.57 -8.33 -3.03
CA ILE A 40 -5.44 -8.58 -4.18
C ILE A 40 -4.66 -9.17 -5.37
N GLU A 41 -3.53 -8.56 -5.75
CA GLU A 41 -2.76 -8.94 -6.93
C GLU A 41 -1.26 -8.63 -6.77
N VAL A 42 -0.40 -9.44 -7.39
CA VAL A 42 1.05 -9.17 -7.54
C VAL A 42 1.38 -8.98 -9.02
N LYS A 43 1.69 -7.74 -9.41
CA LYS A 43 2.16 -7.40 -10.76
C LYS A 43 3.68 -7.43 -10.82
N ARG A 44 4.23 -8.04 -11.86
CA ARG A 44 5.67 -8.05 -12.16
C ARG A 44 5.87 -7.27 -13.46
N GLU A 45 6.78 -6.31 -13.46
CA GLU A 45 7.25 -5.73 -14.72
C GLU A 45 7.96 -6.86 -15.47
N VAL A 46 7.41 -7.26 -16.61
CA VAL A 46 8.14 -8.08 -17.57
C VAL A 46 9.11 -7.12 -18.23
N VAL A 47 10.38 -7.16 -17.84
CA VAL A 47 11.43 -6.46 -18.59
C VAL A 47 11.55 -7.20 -19.93
N PRO A 48 11.24 -6.58 -21.08
CA PRO A 48 11.52 -7.20 -22.36
C PRO A 48 13.05 -7.36 -22.46
N GLY A 49 13.49 -8.60 -22.70
CA GLY A 49 14.90 -8.92 -22.97
C GLY A 49 15.35 -8.44 -24.34
#